data_AF-A0A1W5XH49-F1
#
_entry.id   AF-A0A1W5XH49-F1
#
_cell.length_a   1.000
_cell.length_b   1.000
_cell.length_c   1.000
_cell.angle_alpha   90.00
_cell.angle_beta   90.00
_cell.angle_gamma   90.00
#
_symmetry.space_group_name_H-M   'P 1'
#
loop_
_entity.id
_entity.type
_entity.pdbx_description
1 polymer ?
#
loop_
_entity_poly.entity_id
_entity_poly.type
_entity_poly.pdbx_seq_one_letter_code
_entity_poly.pdbx_strand_id
1 'polypeptide(L)'
;MKPHRTPLASARILDGAHELSVHDLKRRDDSFTLHYTIAPPLPDAADHTPVLLALEAMDDVGNEYFDWGGAYGAADDGTHTDGSISAQPALAAKACEIRMRITFLRNGEEHPCHLVLRTSAVKP
;
A
#
# COMPACT_ATOMS: atom_id res chain seq x y z
N MET A 1 -17.59 -10.38 -15.51
CA MET A 1 -16.21 -9.97 -15.20
C MET A 1 -16.22 -8.47 -14.92
N LYS A 2 -15.91 -8.04 -13.69
CA LYS A 2 -15.64 -6.62 -13.43
C LYS A 2 -14.32 -6.27 -14.12
N PRO A 3 -14.18 -5.12 -14.79
CA PRO A 3 -12.92 -4.74 -15.42
C PRO A 3 -11.84 -4.64 -14.34
N HIS A 4 -10.68 -5.29 -14.56
CA HIS A 4 -9.49 -5.03 -13.76
C HIS A 4 -9.16 -3.54 -13.91
N ARG A 5 -9.40 -2.77 -12.84
CA ARG A 5 -8.96 -1.39 -12.75
C ARG A 5 -7.44 -1.41 -12.87
N THR A 6 -6.88 -0.66 -13.82
CA THR A 6 -5.42 -0.51 -13.92
C THR A 6 -4.88 0.00 -12.58
N PRO A 7 -3.86 -0.64 -11.99
CA PRO A 7 -3.31 -0.17 -10.73
C PRO A 7 -2.73 1.24 -10.90
N LEU A 8 -2.84 2.04 -9.84
CA LEU A 8 -2.24 3.37 -9.76
C LEU A 8 -0.71 3.30 -9.76
N ALA A 9 -0.15 2.26 -9.13
CA ALA A 9 1.25 1.87 -9.21
C ALA A 9 1.40 0.39 -8.84
N SER A 10 2.51 -0.22 -9.26
CA SER A 10 2.90 -1.55 -8.83
C SER A 10 4.40 -1.65 -8.58
N ALA A 11 4.80 -2.60 -7.75
CA ALA A 11 6.19 -2.91 -7.45
C ALA A 11 6.37 -4.40 -7.17
N ARG A 12 7.52 -4.95 -7.58
CA ARG A 12 7.98 -6.25 -7.11
C ARG A 12 8.48 -6.11 -5.67
N ILE A 13 8.03 -7.00 -4.79
CA ILE A 13 8.33 -6.99 -3.36
C ILE A 13 8.87 -8.36 -2.92
N LEU A 14 9.44 -8.43 -1.71
CA LEU A 14 9.92 -9.69 -1.11
C LEU A 14 10.81 -10.47 -2.10
N ASP A 15 11.89 -9.81 -2.53
CA ASP A 15 12.87 -10.31 -3.50
C ASP A 15 12.29 -10.65 -4.88
N GLY A 16 11.14 -10.05 -5.20
CA GLY A 16 10.44 -10.22 -6.47
C GLY A 16 9.59 -11.47 -6.56
N ALA A 17 9.37 -12.17 -5.43
CA ALA A 17 8.45 -13.30 -5.35
C ALA A 17 6.99 -12.88 -5.47
N HIS A 18 6.66 -11.62 -5.13
CA HIS A 18 5.31 -11.09 -5.21
C HIS A 18 5.29 -9.73 -5.93
N GLU A 19 4.12 -9.37 -6.45
CA GLU A 19 3.81 -8.07 -7.00
C GLU A 19 2.76 -7.37 -6.13
N LEU A 20 3.12 -6.22 -5.59
CA LEU A 20 2.20 -5.27 -4.96
C LEU A 20 1.56 -4.43 -6.06
N SER A 21 0.24 -4.33 -6.07
CA SER A 21 -0.53 -3.45 -6.94
C SER A 21 -1.45 -2.56 -6.11
N VAL A 22 -1.25 -1.24 -6.18
CA VAL A 22 -2.10 -0.25 -5.49
C VAL A 22 -3.23 0.17 -6.41
N HIS A 23 -4.47 0.07 -5.93
CA HIS A 23 -5.67 0.30 -6.75
C HIS A 23 -6.42 1.58 -6.40
N ASP A 24 -6.22 2.08 -5.18
CA ASP A 24 -6.95 3.23 -4.68
C ASP A 24 -6.16 3.95 -3.58
N LEU A 25 -6.32 5.27 -3.54
CA LEU A 25 -5.83 6.15 -2.49
C LEU A 25 -7.02 6.97 -1.98
N LYS A 26 -7.54 6.61 -0.80
CA LYS A 26 -8.66 7.31 -0.17
C LYS A 26 -8.18 8.37 0.78
N ARG A 27 -8.58 9.61 0.53
CA ARG A 27 -8.35 10.74 1.45
C ARG A 27 -9.40 10.71 2.57
N ARG A 28 -9.00 11.09 3.78
CA ARG A 28 -9.86 11.36 4.93
C ARG A 28 -9.42 12.69 5.57
N ASP A 29 -10.20 13.18 6.51
CA ASP A 29 -9.96 14.48 7.14
C ASP A 29 -8.70 14.51 8.03
N ASP A 30 -8.26 13.34 8.52
CA ASP A 30 -7.11 13.19 9.42
C ASP A 30 -6.01 12.26 8.88
N SER A 31 -6.25 11.58 7.76
CA SER A 31 -5.42 10.49 7.25
C SER A 31 -5.65 10.25 5.76
N PHE A 32 -4.89 9.31 5.19
CA PHE A 32 -5.26 8.66 3.94
C PHE A 32 -5.02 7.16 4.03
N THR A 33 -5.72 6.39 3.19
CA THR A 33 -5.62 4.93 3.13
C THR A 33 -5.31 4.47 1.72
N LEU A 34 -4.28 3.65 1.58
CA LEU A 34 -3.98 2.90 0.35
C LEU A 34 -4.76 1.59 0.38
N HIS A 35 -5.36 1.22 -0.75
CA HIS A 35 -5.90 -0.12 -0.97
C HIS A 35 -5.07 -0.82 -2.05
N TYR A 36 -4.67 -2.05 -1.77
CA TYR A 36 -3.76 -2.80 -2.62
C TYR A 36 -4.10 -4.29 -2.69
N THR A 37 -3.54 -4.96 -3.68
CA THR A 37 -3.46 -6.42 -3.77
C THR A 37 -2.00 -6.87 -3.85
N ILE A 38 -1.72 -8.08 -3.38
CA ILE A 38 -0.42 -8.74 -3.55
C ILE A 38 -0.63 -10.11 -4.19
N ALA A 39 0.06 -10.38 -5.31
CA ALA A 39 0.00 -11.64 -6.03
C ALA A 39 1.40 -12.19 -6.34
N PRO A 40 1.68 -13.50 -6.14
CA PRO A 40 0.85 -14.51 -5.46
C PRO A 40 0.48 -14.09 -4.02
N PRO A 41 -0.52 -14.72 -3.37
CA PRO A 41 -0.93 -14.32 -2.03
C PRO A 41 0.25 -14.42 -1.04
N LEU A 42 0.28 -13.52 -0.06
CA LEU A 42 1.14 -13.66 1.10
C LEU A 42 0.73 -14.91 1.89
N PRO A 43 1.67 -15.52 2.65
CA PRO A 43 1.33 -16.55 3.63
C PRO A 43 0.25 -16.06 4.59
N ASP A 44 -0.56 -16.97 5.12
CA ASP A 44 -1.63 -16.60 6.05
C ASP A 44 -1.01 -15.89 7.27
N ALA A 45 -1.63 -14.82 7.76
CA ALA A 45 -1.18 -14.14 8.96
C ALA A 45 -1.28 -15.06 10.21
N ALA A 46 -2.11 -16.11 10.15
CA ALA A 46 -2.18 -17.17 11.15
C ALA A 46 -1.00 -18.16 11.11
N ASP A 47 -0.19 -18.14 10.04
CA ASP A 47 1.05 -18.90 9.98
C ASP A 47 2.11 -18.31 10.92
N HIS A 48 3.13 -19.10 11.27
CA HIS A 48 4.18 -18.71 12.21
C HIS A 48 5.12 -17.57 11.73
N THR A 49 4.89 -17.00 10.54
CA THR A 49 5.72 -15.94 9.95
C THR A 49 4.87 -14.84 9.31
N PRO A 50 4.17 -14.00 10.11
CA PRO A 50 3.38 -12.90 9.58
C PRO A 50 4.26 -11.90 8.85
N VAL A 51 3.75 -11.35 7.74
CA VAL A 51 4.38 -10.22 7.06
C VAL A 51 3.82 -8.94 7.69
N LEU A 52 4.68 -8.13 8.30
CA LEU A 52 4.29 -6.83 8.83
C LEU A 52 4.61 -5.75 7.81
N LEU A 53 3.77 -4.72 7.73
CA LEU A 53 3.95 -3.61 6.81
C LEU A 53 4.14 -2.32 7.62
N ALA A 54 5.08 -1.49 7.18
CA ALA A 54 5.23 -0.12 7.62
C ALA A 54 5.22 0.82 6.40
N LEU A 55 4.70 2.03 6.59
CA LEU A 55 4.59 3.06 5.55
C LEU A 55 5.23 4.36 6.01
N GLU A 56 6.11 4.89 5.17
CA GLU A 56 6.63 6.25 5.25
C GLU A 56 6.38 6.94 3.92
N ALA A 57 5.97 8.20 3.93
CA ALA A 57 5.72 8.92 2.69
C ALA A 57 6.04 10.40 2.77
N MET A 58 6.26 11.00 1.61
CA MET A 58 6.45 12.43 1.44
C MET A 58 5.73 12.90 0.18
N ASP A 59 5.05 14.03 0.25
CA ASP A 59 4.43 14.66 -0.93
C ASP A 59 5.36 15.66 -1.63
N ASP A 60 4.94 16.11 -2.81
CA ASP A 60 5.66 17.11 -3.62
C ASP A 60 5.65 18.52 -3.02
N VAL A 61 4.97 18.72 -1.90
CA VAL A 61 4.92 19.99 -1.16
C VAL A 61 5.78 19.94 0.13
N GLY A 62 6.40 18.80 0.41
CA GLY A 62 7.32 18.59 1.52
C GLY A 62 6.65 18.17 2.83
N ASN A 63 5.40 17.72 2.81
CA ASN A 63 4.79 17.12 4.01
C ASN A 63 5.21 15.66 4.12
N GLU A 64 5.51 15.23 5.34
CA GLU A 64 5.81 13.85 5.69
C GLU A 64 4.59 13.16 6.28
N TYR A 65 4.48 11.85 6.03
CA TYR A 65 3.40 11.02 6.50
C TYR A 65 3.93 9.69 7.03
N PHE A 66 3.35 9.23 8.14
CA PHE A 66 3.80 8.02 8.83
C PHE A 66 2.65 7.05 9.02
N ASP A 67 3.01 5.77 9.03
CA ASP A 67 2.11 4.65 9.25
C ASP A 67 1.14 4.86 10.42
N TRP A 68 -0.13 4.59 10.16
CA TRP A 68 -1.22 4.61 11.12
C TRP A 68 -1.98 3.27 11.15
N GLY A 69 -1.33 2.20 10.71
CA GLY A 69 -1.84 0.85 10.72
C GLY A 69 -2.56 0.45 9.45
N GLY A 70 -2.81 -0.85 9.35
CA GLY A 70 -3.39 -1.48 8.20
C GLY A 70 -3.85 -2.89 8.52
N ALA A 71 -4.44 -3.54 7.53
CA ALA A 71 -4.85 -4.93 7.61
C ALA A 71 -4.75 -5.56 6.22
N TYR A 72 -4.48 -6.86 6.19
CA TYR A 72 -4.51 -7.65 4.97
C TYR A 72 -5.10 -9.03 5.24
N GLY A 73 -5.56 -9.70 4.19
CA GLY A 73 -6.07 -11.06 4.25
C GLY A 73 -6.09 -11.70 2.86
N ALA A 74 -6.08 -13.02 2.81
CA ALA A 74 -6.27 -13.74 1.56
C ALA A 74 -7.65 -13.41 0.96
N ALA A 75 -7.70 -13.23 -0.36
CA ALA A 75 -8.95 -13.15 -1.08
C ALA A 75 -9.67 -14.52 -1.04
N ASP A 76 -11.01 -14.51 -1.15
CA ASP A 76 -11.84 -15.73 -1.08
C ASP A 76 -11.48 -16.77 -2.15
N ASP A 77 -10.95 -16.33 -3.30
CA ASP A 77 -10.51 -17.22 -4.39
C ASP A 77 -9.08 -17.77 -4.20
N GLY A 78 -8.37 -17.32 -3.16
CA GLY A 78 -7.00 -17.73 -2.83
C GLY A 78 -5.93 -17.28 -3.82
N THR A 79 -6.24 -16.37 -4.75
CA THR A 79 -5.31 -15.99 -5.83
C THR A 79 -4.41 -14.80 -5.47
N HIS A 80 -4.78 -14.03 -4.45
CA HIS A 80 -4.06 -12.84 -4.00
C HIS A 80 -4.39 -12.52 -2.54
N THR A 81 -3.62 -11.59 -1.98
CA THR A 81 -3.91 -10.93 -0.71
C THR A 81 -4.54 -9.58 -0.99
N ASP A 82 -5.67 -9.28 -0.38
CA ASP A 82 -6.24 -7.94 -0.30
C ASP A 82 -5.68 -7.23 0.93
N GLY A 83 -5.39 -5.93 0.81
CA GLY A 83 -4.93 -5.18 1.96
C GLY A 83 -5.17 -3.69 1.89
N SER A 84 -4.98 -3.08 3.05
CA SER A 84 -4.98 -1.63 3.22
C SER A 84 -3.94 -1.20 4.24
N ILE A 85 -3.40 0.00 4.06
CA ILE A 85 -2.50 0.65 5.01
C ILE A 85 -2.79 2.15 5.00
N SER A 86 -2.78 2.76 6.18
CA SER A 86 -3.08 4.19 6.35
C SER A 86 -1.86 4.95 6.82
N ALA A 87 -1.82 6.24 6.53
CA ALA A 87 -0.84 7.15 7.10
C ALA A 87 -1.48 8.48 7.51
N GLN A 88 -0.80 9.16 8.42
CA GLN A 88 -1.18 10.46 8.98
C GLN A 88 -0.04 11.48 8.79
N PRO A 89 -0.37 12.79 8.69
CA PRO A 89 -1.71 13.39 8.74
C PRO A 89 -2.51 13.21 7.43
N ALA A 90 -3.63 13.91 7.30
CA ALA A 90 -4.39 13.97 6.06
C ALA A 90 -3.55 14.45 4.88
N LEU A 91 -3.71 13.80 3.73
CA LEU A 91 -2.99 14.16 2.51
C LEU A 91 -3.32 15.58 2.07
N ALA A 92 -2.30 16.42 1.91
CA ALA A 92 -2.47 17.82 1.53
C ALA A 92 -3.31 17.97 0.25
N ALA A 93 -4.30 18.87 0.28
CA ALA A 93 -5.19 19.10 -0.85
C ALA A 93 -4.45 19.52 -2.13
N LYS A 94 -3.34 20.26 -1.98
CA LYS A 94 -2.49 20.75 -3.07
C LYS A 94 -1.40 19.78 -3.53
N ALA A 95 -1.16 18.69 -2.79
CA ALA A 95 -0.19 17.68 -3.22
C ALA A 95 -0.68 17.06 -4.52
N CYS A 96 0.20 16.97 -5.53
CA CYS A 96 -0.08 16.33 -6.82
C CYS A 96 0.55 14.94 -6.91
N GLU A 97 1.54 14.66 -6.07
CA GLU A 97 2.29 13.43 -6.04
C GLU A 97 2.59 13.03 -4.59
N ILE A 98 2.58 11.72 -4.32
CA ILE A 98 3.09 11.16 -3.07
C ILE A 98 4.09 10.07 -3.38
N ARG A 99 5.26 10.15 -2.75
CA ARG A 99 6.34 9.16 -2.80
C ARG A 99 6.30 8.37 -1.52
N MET A 100 6.23 7.06 -1.61
CA MET A 100 6.08 6.18 -0.46
C MET A 100 7.20 5.16 -0.45
N ARG A 101 7.70 4.89 0.76
CA ARG A 101 8.48 3.71 1.11
C ARG A 101 7.56 2.79 1.90
N ILE A 102 7.30 1.60 1.36
CA ILE A 102 6.57 0.55 2.05
C ILE A 102 7.59 -0.52 2.43
N THR A 103 7.72 -0.79 3.72
CA THR A 103 8.66 -1.79 4.24
C THR A 103 7.88 -3.03 4.66
N PHE A 104 8.21 -4.17 4.05
CA PHE A 104 7.70 -5.48 4.47
C PHE A 104 8.71 -6.12 5.41
N LEU A 105 8.33 -6.33 6.67
CA LEU A 105 9.12 -7.04 7.66
C LEU A 105 8.68 -8.50 7.69
N ARG A 106 9.60 -9.40 7.38
CA ARG A 106 9.37 -10.86 7.40
C ARG A 106 10.59 -11.56 7.97
N ASN A 107 10.39 -12.45 8.94
CA ASN A 107 11.48 -13.22 9.57
C ASN A 107 12.61 -12.35 10.16
N GLY A 108 12.31 -11.11 10.57
CA GLY A 108 13.30 -10.16 11.08
C GLY A 108 14.07 -9.39 10.00
N GLU A 109 13.74 -9.58 8.72
CA GLU A 109 14.37 -8.88 7.59
C GLU A 109 13.43 -7.83 7.00
N GLU A 110 13.98 -6.66 6.65
CA GLU A 110 13.27 -5.58 5.99
C GLU A 110 13.40 -5.68 4.46
N HIS A 111 12.26 -5.65 3.77
CA HIS A 111 12.17 -5.61 2.31
C HIS A 111 11.42 -4.34 1.88
N PRO A 112 12.12 -3.19 1.72
CA PRO A 112 11.48 -1.95 1.30
C PRO A 112 11.17 -1.95 -0.20
N CYS A 113 10.04 -1.37 -0.58
CA CYS A 113 9.73 -0.97 -1.95
C CYS A 113 9.33 0.50 -2.01
N HIS A 114 9.51 1.11 -3.18
CA HIS A 114 9.20 2.51 -3.41
C HIS A 114 8.10 2.65 -4.46
N LEU A 115 7.11 3.48 -4.16
CA LEU A 115 6.00 3.77 -5.04
C LEU A 115 5.84 5.29 -5.21
N VAL A 116 5.37 5.69 -6.38
CA VAL A 116 4.97 7.07 -6.66
C VAL A 116 3.54 7.04 -7.16
N LEU A 117 2.65 7.78 -6.50
CA LEU A 117 1.25 7.91 -6.90
C LEU A 117 0.93 9.36 -7.24
N ARG A 118 0.17 9.55 -8.32
CA ARG A 118 -0.47 10.84 -8.60
C ARG A 118 -1.74 10.94 -7.77
N THR A 119 -1.85 12.01 -7.01
CA THR A 119 -2.96 12.26 -6.08
C THR A 119 -4.13 13.01 -6.77
N SER A 120 -3.90 13.46 -8.01
CA SER A 120 -4.86 14.13 -8.91
C SER A 120 -5.63 13.11 -9.74
N ALA A 121 -6.36 12.22 -9.05
CA ALA A 121 -7.27 11.27 -9.69
C ALA A 121 -8.42 10.82 -8.77
N VAL A 122 -9.01 11.72 -7.97
CA VAL A 122 -10.34 11.47 -7.39
C VAL A 122 -11.11 12.79 -7.44
N LYS A 123 -12.12 12.84 -8.31
CA LYS A 123 -13.07 13.96 -8.37
C LYS A 123 -13.82 14.00 -7.02
N PRO A 124 -14.01 15.18 -6.40
CA PRO A 124 -14.79 15.29 -5.16
C PRO A 124 -16.20 14.72 -5.31
#